data_AF-A0A3R8KBB9-F1
#
_entry.id   AF-A0A3R8KBB9-F1
#
_cell.length_a   1.000
_cell.length_b   1.000
_cell.length_c   1.000
_cell.angle_alpha   90.00
_cell.angle_beta   90.00
_cell.angle_gamma   90.00
#
_symmetry.space_group_name_H-M   'P 1'
#
loop_
_entity.id
_entity.type
_entity.pdbx_description
1 polymer ?
#
loop_
_entity_poly.entity_id
_entity_poly.type
_entity_poly.pdbx_seq_one_letter_code
_entity_poly.pdbx_strand_id
1 'polypeptide(L)'
;PSLAAEERDGQTLQDTGRLMGSVSTDHDDRQAVVGTNVVYGAIHQFGGKTGRNESVELPARPFLPVTGDGELQPEVVIPILDTIVRHLESAARR
;
A
#
# COMPACT_ATOMS: atom_id res chain seq x y z
N PRO A 1 0.72 3.85 13.52
CA PRO A 1 1.38 2.79 14.31
C PRO A 1 0.33 1.74 14.70
N SER A 2 0.68 0.54 15.18
CA SER A 2 -0.35 -0.37 15.73
C SER A 2 -0.96 0.23 17.01
N LEU A 3 -2.25 -0.03 17.30
CA LEU A 3 -2.91 0.46 18.53
C LEU A 3 -2.09 0.16 19.80
N ALA A 4 -1.57 -1.07 19.94
CA ALA A 4 -0.73 -1.44 21.08
C ALA A 4 0.61 -0.69 21.16
N ALA A 5 1.10 -0.16 20.05
CA ALA A 5 2.31 0.69 20.03
C ALA A 5 1.96 2.11 20.50
N GLU A 6 0.81 2.64 20.06
CA GLU A 6 0.29 3.94 20.48
C GLU A 6 -0.01 3.99 21.98
N GLU A 7 -0.65 2.95 22.52
CA GLU A 7 -0.96 2.83 23.96
C GLU A 7 0.28 2.84 24.86
N ARG A 8 1.42 2.37 24.36
CA ARG A 8 2.68 2.27 25.11
C ARG A 8 3.70 3.34 24.74
N ASP A 9 3.29 4.34 23.95
CA ASP A 9 4.17 5.37 23.38
C ASP A 9 5.45 4.79 22.75
N GLY A 10 5.27 3.67 22.04
CA GLY A 10 6.35 2.86 21.50
C GLY A 10 6.24 2.65 19.99
N GLN A 11 7.17 1.86 19.46
CA GLN A 11 7.16 1.49 18.04
C GLN A 11 6.36 0.21 17.81
N THR A 12 5.78 0.08 16.62
CA THR A 12 5.20 -1.20 16.19
C THR A 12 6.32 -2.22 16.09
N LEU A 13 6.18 -3.36 16.75
CA LEU A 13 7.19 -4.42 16.68
C LEU A 13 7.36 -4.86 15.23
N GLN A 14 8.59 -4.80 14.75
CA GLN A 14 8.98 -5.25 13.42
C GLN A 14 10.10 -6.27 13.57
N ASP A 15 10.07 -7.29 12.72
CA ASP A 15 11.12 -8.31 12.65
C ASP A 15 12.21 -7.86 11.65
N THR A 16 12.07 -8.22 10.37
CA THR A 16 13.05 -7.87 9.33
C THR A 16 12.66 -6.68 8.46
N GLY A 17 11.41 -6.21 8.56
CA GLY A 17 10.88 -5.20 7.64
C GLY A 17 10.74 -5.67 6.18
N ARG A 18 10.83 -6.98 5.91
CA ARG A 18 10.84 -7.55 4.55
C ARG A 18 9.68 -7.06 3.67
N LEU A 19 8.46 -6.96 4.21
CA LEU A 19 7.32 -6.47 3.43
C LEU A 19 7.52 -5.02 2.98
N MET A 20 7.91 -4.15 3.90
CA MET A 20 8.20 -2.74 3.62
C MET A 20 9.31 -2.62 2.57
N GLY A 21 10.40 -3.37 2.71
CA GLY A 21 11.52 -3.36 1.76
C GLY A 21 11.26 -4.06 0.42
N SER A 22 10.12 -4.76 0.27
CA SER A 22 9.77 -5.47 -0.97
C SER A 22 8.88 -4.67 -1.91
N VAL A 23 8.40 -3.50 -1.48
CA VAL A 23 7.57 -2.66 -2.32
C VAL A 23 8.44 -2.11 -3.45
N SER A 24 8.02 -2.36 -4.67
CA SER A 24 8.71 -1.95 -5.90
C SER A 24 7.74 -1.22 -6.81
N THR A 25 8.29 -0.38 -7.67
CA THR A 25 7.53 0.40 -8.65
C THR A 25 8.13 0.22 -10.04
N ASP A 26 7.28 0.31 -11.06
CA ASP A 26 7.66 0.34 -12.46
C ASP A 26 6.74 1.31 -13.23
N HIS A 27 7.15 1.77 -14.41
CA HIS A 27 6.35 2.70 -15.21
C HIS A 27 6.76 2.72 -16.68
N ASP A 28 5.80 3.09 -17.52
CA ASP A 28 6.00 3.42 -18.94
C ASP A 28 5.22 4.70 -19.33
N ASP A 29 5.06 4.96 -20.63
CA ASP A 29 4.37 6.13 -21.15
C ASP A 29 2.84 6.12 -20.93
N ARG A 30 2.27 4.99 -20.49
CA ARG A 30 0.83 4.75 -20.36
C ARG A 30 0.40 4.35 -18.95
N GLN A 31 1.28 3.79 -18.15
CA GLN A 31 0.93 3.25 -16.83
C GLN A 31 2.06 3.39 -15.82
N ALA A 32 1.66 3.36 -14.55
CA ALA A 32 2.55 3.21 -13.41
C ALA A 32 2.08 2.01 -12.58
N VAL A 33 3.03 1.22 -12.09
CA VAL A 33 2.80 0.00 -11.34
C VAL A 33 3.47 0.11 -9.97
N VAL A 34 2.79 -0.36 -8.93
CA VAL A 34 3.34 -0.52 -7.58
C VAL A 34 2.89 -1.85 -7.01
N GLY A 35 3.78 -2.57 -6.35
CA GLY A 35 3.44 -3.87 -5.78
C GLY A 35 4.54 -4.50 -4.95
N THR A 36 4.29 -5.71 -4.49
CA THR A 36 5.23 -6.54 -3.74
C THR A 36 5.26 -7.95 -4.32
N ASN A 37 6.45 -8.57 -4.34
CA ASN A 37 6.62 -9.97 -4.73
C ASN A 37 6.44 -10.95 -3.56
N VAL A 38 6.06 -10.45 -2.38
CA VAL A 38 5.96 -11.25 -1.17
C VAL A 38 4.56 -11.86 -1.07
N VAL A 39 4.49 -13.19 -0.98
CA VAL A 39 3.24 -13.97 -1.02
C VAL A 39 2.22 -13.51 0.03
N TYR A 40 2.67 -13.20 1.25
CA TYR A 40 1.78 -12.74 2.32
C TYR A 40 1.35 -11.27 2.18
N GLY A 41 1.84 -10.52 1.19
CA GLY A 41 1.44 -9.14 0.95
C GLY A 41 -0.07 -9.01 0.70
N ALA A 42 -0.66 -9.96 -0.04
CA ALA A 42 -2.09 -9.94 -0.35
C ALA A 42 -2.97 -10.06 0.90
N ILE A 43 -2.71 -11.03 1.79
CA ILE A 43 -3.49 -11.20 3.02
C ILE A 43 -3.31 -10.01 3.98
N HIS A 44 -2.16 -9.32 3.93
CA HIS A 44 -1.98 -8.06 4.66
C HIS A 44 -2.80 -6.92 4.06
N GLN A 45 -2.79 -6.74 2.72
CA GLN A 45 -3.52 -5.66 2.04
C GLN A 45 -5.03 -5.81 2.22
N PHE A 46 -5.56 -7.01 1.96
CA PHE A 46 -7.00 -7.25 1.84
C PHE A 46 -7.63 -7.86 3.10
N GLY A 47 -6.82 -8.38 4.04
CA GLY A 47 -7.34 -9.17 5.15
C GLY A 47 -7.87 -10.52 4.69
N GLY A 48 -8.57 -11.22 5.58
CA GLY A 48 -9.22 -12.50 5.32
C GLY A 48 -8.79 -13.61 6.27
N LYS A 49 -9.24 -14.83 5.96
CA LYS A 49 -8.94 -16.03 6.75
C LYS A 49 -7.49 -16.46 6.62
N THR A 50 -6.90 -16.83 7.75
CA THR A 50 -5.51 -17.26 7.87
C THR A 50 -5.33 -18.21 9.06
N GLY A 51 -4.08 -18.61 9.32
CA GLY A 51 -3.73 -19.55 10.38
C GLY A 51 -3.99 -21.00 10.01
N ARG A 52 -3.75 -21.91 10.96
CA ARG A 52 -4.00 -23.35 10.75
C ARG A 52 -5.49 -23.57 10.52
N ASN A 53 -5.84 -24.24 9.41
CA ASN A 53 -7.23 -24.50 9.01
C ASN A 53 -8.10 -23.23 8.94
N GLU A 54 -7.53 -22.08 8.52
CA GLU A 54 -8.30 -20.83 8.34
C GLU A 54 -9.03 -20.35 9.61
N SER A 55 -8.47 -20.67 10.79
CA SER A 55 -9.10 -20.43 12.09
C SER A 55 -9.07 -18.98 12.57
N VAL A 56 -8.34 -18.10 11.88
CA VAL A 56 -8.15 -16.70 12.28
C VAL A 56 -8.63 -15.80 11.15
N GLU A 57 -9.47 -14.82 11.47
CA GLU A 57 -9.82 -13.73 10.56
C GLU A 57 -8.86 -12.55 10.79
N LEU A 58 -8.04 -12.23 9.79
CA LEU A 58 -7.11 -11.11 9.86
C LEU A 58 -7.78 -9.85 9.26
N PRO A 59 -7.86 -8.73 10.00
CA PRO A 59 -8.37 -7.49 9.42
C PRO A 59 -7.40 -6.96 8.35
N ALA A 60 -7.97 -6.32 7.32
CA ALA A 60 -7.19 -5.65 6.29
C ALA A 60 -6.26 -4.59 6.88
N ARG A 61 -5.03 -4.52 6.37
CA ARG A 61 -4.02 -3.51 6.70
C ARG A 61 -3.48 -2.92 5.38
N PRO A 62 -4.30 -2.12 4.68
CA PRO A 62 -3.91 -1.58 3.38
C PRO A 62 -2.64 -0.74 3.49
N PHE A 63 -1.67 -1.05 2.64
CA PHE A 63 -0.39 -0.33 2.54
C PHE A 63 -0.08 0.11 1.10
N LEU A 64 -0.77 -0.45 0.11
CA LEU A 64 -0.78 0.03 -1.27
C LEU A 64 -1.96 0.98 -1.50
N PRO A 65 -1.85 1.95 -2.42
CA PRO A 65 -2.91 2.93 -2.73
C PRO A 65 -4.08 2.36 -3.53
N VAL A 66 -4.38 1.07 -3.36
CA VAL A 66 -5.45 0.35 -4.06
C VAL A 66 -6.43 -0.31 -3.09
N THR A 67 -7.70 -0.33 -3.44
CA THR A 67 -8.78 -0.99 -2.70
C THR A 67 -8.81 -2.50 -3.00
N GLY A 68 -9.66 -3.23 -2.29
CA GLY A 68 -9.91 -4.67 -2.54
C GLY A 68 -10.41 -4.98 -3.95
N ASP A 69 -11.08 -4.02 -4.58
CA ASP A 69 -11.65 -4.16 -5.93
C ASP A 69 -10.66 -3.73 -7.03
N GLY A 70 -9.43 -3.36 -6.66
CA GLY A 70 -8.39 -2.94 -7.61
C GLY A 70 -8.45 -1.47 -8.02
N GLU A 71 -9.36 -0.68 -7.44
CA GLU A 71 -9.46 0.76 -7.68
C GLU A 71 -8.50 1.55 -6.79
N LEU A 72 -8.19 2.79 -7.16
CA LEU A 72 -7.43 3.68 -6.28
C LEU A 72 -8.23 4.01 -5.03
N GLN A 73 -7.56 4.12 -3.87
CA GLN A 73 -8.24 4.63 -2.68
C GLN A 73 -8.67 6.10 -2.90
N PRO A 74 -9.89 6.51 -2.51
CA PRO A 74 -10.44 7.83 -2.84
C PRO A 74 -9.54 9.00 -2.42
N GLU A 75 -8.87 8.88 -1.28
CA GLU A 75 -7.97 9.88 -0.72
C GLU A 75 -6.68 10.09 -1.53
N VAL A 76 -6.28 9.13 -2.35
CA VAL A 76 -5.04 9.22 -3.16
C VAL A 76 -5.29 9.78 -4.55
N VAL A 77 -6.55 9.79 -5.01
CA VAL A 77 -6.92 10.25 -6.36
C VAL A 77 -6.50 11.70 -6.59
N ILE A 78 -6.85 12.60 -5.67
CA ILE A 78 -6.54 14.04 -5.80
C ILE A 78 -5.01 14.29 -5.82
N PRO A 79 -4.21 13.76 -4.87
CA PRO A 79 -2.75 13.89 -4.91
C PRO A 79 -2.10 13.39 -6.21
N ILE A 80 -2.61 12.30 -6.79
CA ILE A 80 -2.11 11.76 -8.06
C ILE A 80 -2.44 12.73 -9.20
N LEU A 81 -3.69 13.20 -9.28
CA LEU A 81 -4.10 14.17 -10.30
C LEU A 81 -3.29 15.47 -10.21
N ASP A 82 -3.07 15.99 -9.00
CA ASP A 82 -2.25 17.19 -8.78
C ASP A 82 -0.82 16.99 -9.26
N THR A 83 -0.25 15.80 -9.05
CA THR A 83 1.09 15.46 -9.51
C THR A 83 1.15 15.43 -11.05
N ILE A 84 0.13 14.85 -11.69
CA ILE A 84 0.02 14.80 -13.15
C ILE A 84 -0.13 16.21 -13.72
N VAL A 85 -1.06 17.01 -13.20
CA VAL A 85 -1.30 18.40 -13.66
C VAL A 85 -0.02 19.23 -13.53
N ARG A 86 0.65 19.16 -12.37
CA ARG A 86 1.92 19.86 -12.14
C ARG A 86 2.99 19.46 -13.15
N HIS A 87 3.08 18.17 -13.49
CA HIS A 87 4.02 17.68 -14.49
C HIS A 87 3.69 18.24 -15.89
N LEU A 88 2.42 18.19 -16.30
CA LEU A 88 1.96 18.69 -17.59
C LEU A 88 2.19 20.20 -17.74
N GLU A 89 1.90 20.99 -16.70
CA GLU A 89 2.18 22.44 -16.70
C GLU A 89 3.67 22.73 -16.82
N SER A 90 4.51 21.96 -16.13
CA SER A 90 5.97 22.10 -16.23
C SER A 90 6.48 21.76 -17.64
N ALA A 91 5.88 20.77 -18.29
CA ALA A 91 6.22 20.39 -19.66
C ALA A 91 5.79 21.45 -20.68
N ALA A 92 4.60 22.03 -20.52
CA ALA A 92 4.04 23.05 -21.43
C ALA A 92 4.73 24.42 -21.35
N ARG A 93 5.46 24.70 -20.27
CA ARG A 93 6.24 25.94 -20.10
C ARG A 93 7.66 25.86 -20.67
N ARG A 94 8.08 24.70 -21.18
CA ARG A 94 9.32 24.55 -21.95
C ARG A 94 9.06 24.85 -23.42
#